data_AF-A0A445DEK4-F1
#
_entry.id   AF-A0A445DEK4-F1
#
_cell.length_a   1.000
_cell.length_b   1.000
_cell.length_c   1.000
_cell.angle_alpha   90.00
_cell.angle_beta   90.00
_cell.angle_gamma   90.00
#
_symmetry.space_group_name_H-M   'P 1'
#
loop_
_entity.id
_entity.type
_entity.pdbx_description
1 polymer ?
#
loop_
_entity_poly.entity_id
_entity_poly.type
_entity_poly.pdbx_seq_one_letter_code
_entity_poly.pdbx_strand_id
1 'polypeptide(L)'
;MRSTRTQRSESIMHFLTNFHTVIPCATKSAIEAQFQHVYTHEKFRKVQAQFRGKVNCITGSMHFTLGFMTYEVVEQVSKSTFNKFFVTYDAVSREVKCQCLLFESRGILCRHSLSVLSFERVDKLAPKYILECSSKNIKRRHTHIKSSQDEPLLEPRSKRFDDLIFRSHNICEFASKSKELTGILH
;
A
#
# COMPACT_ATOMS: atom_id res chain seq x y z
N MET A 1 17.27 37.36 29.93
CA MET A 1 18.25 36.76 28.98
C MET A 1 18.51 35.31 29.36
N ARG A 2 17.81 34.34 28.77
CA ARG A 2 18.10 32.90 28.94
C ARG A 2 19.08 32.48 27.83
N SER A 3 20.14 31.80 28.25
CA SER A 3 21.34 31.48 27.47
C SER A 3 21.04 30.62 26.23
N THR A 4 21.64 31.00 25.10
CA THR A 4 21.64 30.34 23.78
C THR A 4 22.19 28.90 23.80
N ARG A 5 22.73 28.43 24.93
CA ARG A 5 23.21 27.05 25.12
C ARG A 5 22.07 26.04 25.36
N THR A 6 20.93 26.48 25.90
CA THR A 6 19.78 25.61 26.22
C THR A 6 18.88 25.33 25.00
N GLN A 7 18.84 26.23 24.01
CA GLN A 7 18.08 26.04 22.76
C GLN A 7 18.71 25.02 21.80
N ARG A 8 20.03 24.84 21.87
CA ARG A 8 20.75 23.91 20.98
C ARG A 8 20.61 22.45 21.43
N SER A 9 20.40 22.20 22.72
CA SER A 9 20.08 20.87 23.27
C SER A 9 18.63 20.45 23.03
N GLU A 10 17.67 21.40 23.05
CA GLU A 10 16.25 21.12 22.76
C GLU A 10 16.04 20.78 21.27
N SER A 11 16.79 21.42 20.38
CA SER A 11 16.72 21.14 18.94
C SER A 11 17.21 19.73 18.59
N ILE A 12 18.26 19.22 19.25
CA ILE A 12 18.79 17.86 19.01
C ILE A 12 17.84 16.78 19.57
N MET A 13 17.18 17.03 20.71
CA MET A 13 16.18 16.12 21.28
C MET A 13 14.90 16.00 20.45
N HIS A 14 14.53 17.03 19.69
CA HIS A 14 13.40 16.95 18.75
C HIS A 14 13.72 16.12 17.49
N PHE A 15 14.99 16.05 17.07
CA PHE A 15 15.39 15.24 15.90
C PHE A 15 15.65 13.76 16.25
N LEU A 16 16.00 13.43 17.50
CA LEU A 16 16.29 12.04 17.91
C LEU A 16 15.05 11.23 18.33
N THR A 17 13.92 11.87 18.59
CA THR A 17 12.68 11.18 19.02
C THR A 17 11.85 10.60 17.86
N ASN A 18 12.20 10.89 16.61
CA ASN A 18 11.33 10.62 15.46
C ASN A 18 11.39 9.18 14.89
N PHE A 19 12.24 8.31 15.45
CA PHE A 19 12.34 6.89 15.02
C PHE A 19 11.57 5.93 15.93
N HIS A 20 11.12 6.38 17.11
CA HIS A 20 10.40 5.56 18.08
C HIS A 20 8.95 6.00 18.30
N THR A 21 8.52 7.08 17.67
CA THR A 21 7.13 7.57 17.76
C THR A 21 6.23 6.76 16.83
N VAL A 22 5.46 5.86 17.42
CA VAL A 22 4.42 5.10 16.72
C VAL A 22 3.39 6.09 16.15
N ILE A 23 3.14 6.02 14.85
CA ILE A 23 2.09 6.83 14.21
C ILE A 23 0.73 6.32 14.73
N PRO A 24 -0.11 7.15 15.38
CA PRO A 24 -1.40 6.70 15.92
C PRO A 24 -2.38 6.31 14.81
N CYS A 25 -3.25 5.34 15.10
CA CYS A 25 -4.38 5.00 14.23
C CYS A 25 -5.36 6.17 14.10
N ALA A 26 -5.93 6.36 12.91
CA ALA A 26 -6.94 7.37 12.63
C ALA A 26 -8.36 6.92 13.00
N THR A 27 -8.57 5.61 13.11
CA THR A 27 -9.85 4.98 13.42
C THR A 27 -9.71 3.96 14.55
N LYS A 28 -10.84 3.49 15.09
CA LYS A 28 -10.89 2.39 16.06
C LYS A 28 -10.87 1.00 15.40
N SER A 29 -10.50 0.90 14.12
CA SER A 29 -10.49 -0.37 13.40
C SER A 29 -9.36 -1.28 13.88
N ALA A 30 -9.69 -2.52 14.25
CA ALA A 30 -8.71 -3.55 14.58
C ALA A 30 -7.77 -3.87 13.39
N ILE A 31 -8.26 -3.71 12.16
CA ILE A 31 -7.45 -3.87 10.95
C ILE A 31 -6.39 -2.76 10.85
N GLU A 32 -6.75 -1.51 11.16
CA GLU A 32 -5.79 -0.40 11.15
C GLU A 32 -4.68 -0.63 12.19
N ALA A 33 -5.04 -1.09 13.39
CA ALA A 33 -4.09 -1.43 14.44
C ALA A 33 -3.13 -2.57 14.03
N GLN A 34 -3.61 -3.59 13.31
CA GLN A 34 -2.74 -4.63 12.74
C GLN A 34 -1.71 -4.04 11.78
N PHE A 35 -2.13 -3.13 10.90
CA PHE A 35 -1.21 -2.47 9.98
C PHE A 35 -0.22 -1.55 10.69
N GLN A 36 -0.63 -0.84 11.75
CA GLN A 36 0.23 0.02 12.54
C GLN A 36 1.45 -0.73 13.11
N HIS A 37 1.23 -1.98 13.53
CA HIS A 37 2.28 -2.80 14.14
C HIS A 37 3.25 -3.40 13.12
N VAL A 38 2.76 -3.72 11.91
CA VAL A 38 3.54 -4.47 10.91
C VAL A 38 4.15 -3.57 9.83
N TYR A 39 3.55 -2.42 9.54
CA TYR A 39 3.97 -1.58 8.42
C TYR A 39 5.01 -0.54 8.81
N THR A 40 5.90 -0.23 7.87
CA THR A 40 6.76 0.96 7.97
C THR A 40 5.89 2.21 8.04
N HIS A 41 6.39 3.26 8.69
CA HIS A 41 5.69 4.54 8.79
C HIS A 41 5.19 5.08 7.44
N GLU A 42 6.00 4.96 6.37
CA GLU A 42 5.61 5.39 5.03
C GLU A 42 4.43 4.58 4.49
N LYS A 43 4.47 3.25 4.61
CA LYS A 43 3.40 2.38 4.11
C LYS A 43 2.14 2.54 4.96
N PHE A 44 2.28 2.68 6.28
CA PHE A 44 1.17 2.92 7.19
C PHE A 44 0.45 4.23 6.86
N ARG A 45 1.17 5.33 6.55
CA ARG A 45 0.53 6.58 6.09
C ARG A 45 -0.34 6.39 4.84
N LYS A 46 0.10 5.54 3.90
CA LYS A 46 -0.69 5.21 2.70
C LYS A 46 -1.95 4.40 3.06
N VAL A 47 -1.86 3.48 4.01
CA VAL A 47 -3.02 2.77 4.57
C VAL A 47 -3.99 3.74 5.25
N GLN A 48 -3.49 4.67 6.06
CA GLN A 48 -4.33 5.67 6.72
C GLN A 48 -5.10 6.54 5.71
N ALA A 49 -4.50 6.86 4.56
CA ALA A 49 -5.19 7.57 3.50
C ALA A 49 -6.38 6.76 2.94
N GLN A 50 -6.26 5.42 2.86
CA GLN A 50 -7.37 4.55 2.49
C GLN A 50 -8.45 4.52 3.58
N PHE A 51 -8.07 4.40 4.86
CA PHE A 51 -9.03 4.47 5.98
C PHE A 51 -9.78 5.79 6.04
N ARG A 52 -9.10 6.93 5.82
CA ARG A 52 -9.75 8.25 5.77
C ARG A 52 -10.70 8.35 4.59
N GLY A 53 -10.27 7.97 3.39
CA GLY A 53 -11.10 8.06 2.19
C GLY A 53 -12.30 7.10 2.20
N LYS A 54 -12.29 6.06 3.04
CA LYS A 54 -13.42 5.15 3.23
C LYS A 54 -14.70 5.88 3.67
N VAL A 55 -14.60 7.04 4.33
CA VAL A 55 -15.78 7.84 4.71
C VAL A 55 -16.64 8.26 3.50
N ASN A 56 -16.02 8.35 2.32
CA ASN A 56 -16.71 8.68 1.07
C ASN A 56 -17.28 7.45 0.35
N CYS A 57 -17.15 6.25 0.94
CA CYS A 57 -17.65 5.01 0.37
C CYS A 57 -18.95 4.59 1.05
N ILE A 58 -19.93 4.22 0.24
CA ILE A 58 -21.18 3.61 0.69
C ILE A 58 -21.19 2.18 0.14
N THR A 59 -21.13 1.19 1.04
CA THR A 59 -21.31 -0.22 0.66
C THR A 59 -22.80 -0.46 0.42
N GLY A 60 -23.15 -0.79 -0.81
CA GLY A 60 -24.51 -1.00 -1.30
C GLY A 60 -24.89 -2.48 -1.40
N SER A 61 -25.68 -2.81 -2.43
CA SER A 61 -26.29 -4.12 -2.61
C SER A 61 -25.28 -5.25 -2.74
N MET A 62 -25.71 -6.43 -2.29
CA MET A 62 -24.94 -7.65 -2.24
C MET A 62 -25.59 -8.72 -3.12
N HIS A 63 -24.79 -9.38 -3.95
CA HIS A 63 -25.19 -10.56 -4.70
C HIS A 63 -24.38 -11.76 -4.22
N PHE A 64 -25.04 -12.90 -4.00
CA PHE A 64 -24.38 -14.15 -3.64
C PHE A 64 -24.29 -15.05 -4.87
N THR A 65 -23.08 -15.49 -5.19
CA THR A 65 -22.81 -16.39 -6.31
C THR A 65 -21.73 -17.39 -5.90
N LEU A 66 -22.07 -18.68 -5.94
CA LEU A 66 -21.11 -19.78 -5.82
C LEU A 66 -20.23 -19.74 -4.54
N GLY A 67 -20.75 -19.24 -3.42
CA GLY A 67 -19.99 -19.09 -2.17
C GLY A 67 -19.35 -17.72 -1.96
N PHE A 68 -19.37 -16.85 -2.97
CA PHE A 68 -18.82 -15.51 -2.91
C PHE A 68 -19.92 -14.46 -2.74
N MET A 69 -19.63 -13.45 -1.93
CA MET A 69 -20.48 -12.27 -1.74
C MET A 69 -19.89 -11.13 -2.55
N THR A 70 -20.63 -10.60 -3.52
CA THR A 70 -20.20 -9.45 -4.34
C THR A 70 -20.96 -8.21 -3.91
N TYR A 71 -20.25 -7.16 -3.53
CA TYR A 71 -20.79 -5.88 -3.09
C TYR A 71 -20.56 -4.82 -4.16
N GLU A 72 -21.58 -4.02 -4.42
CA GLU A 72 -21.39 -2.72 -5.07
C GLU A 72 -20.97 -1.69 -4.01
N VAL A 73 -19.84 -1.02 -4.23
CA VAL A 73 -19.37 0.09 -3.41
C VAL A 73 -19.41 1.36 -4.25
N VAL A 74 -20.17 2.35 -3.77
CA VAL A 74 -20.27 3.67 -4.40
C VAL A 74 -19.33 4.62 -3.68
N GLU A 75 -18.33 5.15 -4.39
CA GLU A 75 -17.41 6.17 -3.90
C GLU A 75 -17.82 7.55 -4.39
N GLN A 76 -18.05 8.48 -3.47
CA GLN A 76 -18.23 9.89 -3.79
C GLN A 76 -16.86 10.54 -4.05
N VAL A 77 -16.62 10.94 -5.30
CA VAL A 77 -15.36 11.59 -5.73
C VAL A 77 -15.49 13.11 -5.72
N SER A 78 -16.69 13.62 -6.00
CA SER A 78 -17.03 15.03 -5.91
C SER A 78 -18.49 15.18 -5.45
N LYS A 79 -18.99 16.42 -5.27
CA LYS A 79 -20.38 16.65 -4.86
C LYS A 79 -21.41 15.98 -5.80
N SER A 80 -21.10 15.87 -7.09
CA SER A 80 -21.99 15.32 -8.12
C SER A 80 -21.43 14.07 -8.83
N THR A 81 -20.19 13.66 -8.53
CA THR A 81 -19.54 12.53 -9.19
C THR A 81 -19.43 11.35 -8.24
N PHE A 82 -19.99 10.22 -8.67
CA PHE A 82 -19.96 8.95 -7.95
C PHE A 82 -19.40 7.86 -8.85
N ASN A 83 -18.43 7.11 -8.33
CA ASN A 83 -17.85 5.96 -9.01
C ASN A 83 -18.34 4.68 -8.37
N LYS A 84 -18.62 3.68 -9.19
CA LYS A 84 -19.03 2.35 -8.73
C LYS A 84 -17.87 1.38 -8.83
N PHE A 85 -17.70 0.58 -7.79
CA PHE A 85 -16.69 -0.48 -7.73
C PHE A 85 -17.33 -1.77 -7.25
N PHE A 86 -16.93 -2.90 -7.84
CA PHE A 86 -17.32 -4.20 -7.35
C PHE A 86 -16.24 -4.80 -6.46
N VAL A 87 -16.66 -5.35 -5.33
CA VAL A 87 -15.79 -6.00 -4.35
C VAL A 87 -16.35 -7.38 -4.06
N THR A 88 -15.55 -8.42 -4.28
CA THR A 88 -15.90 -9.78 -3.91
C THR A 88 -15.29 -10.11 -2.55
N TYR A 89 -16.06 -10.75 -1.70
CA TYR A 89 -15.65 -11.29 -0.42
C TYR A 89 -15.96 -12.78 -0.39
N ASP A 90 -14.95 -13.58 -0.07
CA ASP A 90 -15.08 -15.00 0.20
C ASP A 90 -15.12 -15.19 1.71
N ALA A 91 -16.28 -15.62 2.24
CA ALA A 91 -16.45 -15.85 3.66
C ALA A 91 -15.64 -17.04 4.19
N VAL A 92 -15.31 -18.02 3.33
CA VAL A 92 -14.56 -19.23 3.69
C VAL A 92 -13.08 -18.91 3.82
N SER A 93 -12.49 -18.34 2.77
CA SER A 93 -11.07 -17.96 2.79
C SER A 93 -10.80 -16.64 3.51
N ARG A 94 -11.85 -15.86 3.81
CA ARG A 94 -11.81 -14.50 4.39
C ARG A 94 -11.02 -13.53 3.51
N GLU A 95 -11.14 -13.73 2.20
CA GLU A 95 -10.43 -12.95 1.21
C GLU A 95 -11.34 -11.91 0.58
N VAL A 96 -10.82 -10.69 0.43
CA VAL A 96 -11.46 -9.60 -0.28
C VAL A 96 -10.68 -9.26 -1.54
N LYS A 97 -11.39 -9.05 -2.64
CA LYS A 97 -10.84 -8.60 -3.92
C LYS A 97 -11.68 -7.46 -4.45
N CYS A 98 -11.03 -6.38 -4.88
CA CYS A 98 -11.71 -5.22 -5.43
C CYS A 98 -11.28 -5.00 -6.87
N GLN A 99 -12.21 -4.57 -7.71
CA GLN A 99 -11.97 -4.20 -9.10
C GLN A 99 -10.86 -3.16 -9.30
N CYS A 100 -10.56 -2.32 -8.30
CA CYS A 100 -9.48 -1.34 -8.41
C CYS A 100 -8.06 -1.94 -8.37
N LEU A 101 -7.92 -3.20 -7.94
CA LEU A 101 -6.66 -3.95 -7.89
C LEU A 101 -5.52 -3.25 -7.12
N LEU A 102 -5.84 -2.40 -6.13
CA LEU A 102 -4.83 -1.66 -5.36
C LEU A 102 -3.94 -2.59 -4.53
N PHE A 103 -4.50 -3.70 -4.06
CA PHE A 103 -3.75 -4.68 -3.28
C PHE A 103 -2.76 -5.41 -4.19
N GLU A 104 -3.19 -5.89 -5.34
CA GLU A 104 -2.37 -6.59 -6.32
C GLU A 104 -1.26 -5.70 -6.88
N SER A 105 -1.53 -4.40 -7.07
CA SER A 105 -0.55 -3.46 -7.64
C SER A 105 0.40 -2.84 -6.60
N ARG A 106 -0.06 -2.59 -5.37
CA ARG A 106 0.70 -1.83 -4.35
C ARG A 106 0.82 -2.52 -2.99
N GLY A 107 0.21 -3.69 -2.81
CA GLY A 107 0.14 -4.39 -1.53
C GLY A 107 -0.58 -3.56 -0.46
N ILE A 108 -1.61 -2.80 -0.83
CA ILE A 108 -2.40 -1.96 0.08
C ILE A 108 -3.88 -2.20 -0.21
N LEU A 109 -4.65 -2.54 0.83
CA LEU A 109 -6.11 -2.63 0.72
C LEU A 109 -6.70 -1.25 0.39
N CYS A 110 -7.51 -1.19 -0.66
CA CYS A 110 -8.22 0.04 -1.02
C CYS A 110 -9.34 0.34 -0.04
N ARG A 111 -9.76 1.60 -0.03
CA ARG A 111 -10.93 2.05 0.73
C ARG A 111 -12.21 1.25 0.45
N HIS A 112 -12.42 0.76 -0.77
CA HIS A 112 -13.58 -0.08 -1.10
C HIS A 112 -13.53 -1.43 -0.41
N SER A 113 -12.37 -2.09 -0.44
CA SER A 113 -12.14 -3.36 0.27
C SER A 113 -12.30 -3.15 1.78
N LEU A 114 -11.74 -2.07 2.33
CA LEU A 114 -11.91 -1.71 3.73
C LEU A 114 -13.37 -1.42 4.10
N SER A 115 -14.15 -0.84 3.18
CA SER A 115 -15.60 -0.61 3.33
C SER A 115 -16.34 -1.94 3.50
N VAL A 116 -16.09 -2.90 2.62
CA VAL A 116 -16.70 -4.24 2.69
C VAL A 116 -16.25 -5.00 3.93
N LEU A 117 -14.95 -5.00 4.25
CA LEU A 117 -14.45 -5.67 5.46
C LEU A 117 -15.09 -5.13 6.74
N SER A 118 -15.37 -3.83 6.79
CA SER A 118 -16.08 -3.26 7.94
C SER A 118 -17.58 -3.56 7.93
N PHE A 119 -18.20 -3.63 6.75
CA PHE A 119 -19.58 -4.07 6.61
C PHE A 119 -19.75 -5.51 7.11
N GLU A 120 -18.82 -6.39 6.73
CA GLU A 120 -18.72 -7.78 7.18
C GLU A 120 -18.18 -7.95 8.62
N ARG A 121 -17.90 -6.85 9.33
CA ARG A 121 -17.39 -6.84 10.71
C ARG A 121 -16.15 -7.71 10.90
N VAL A 122 -15.24 -7.69 9.92
CA VAL A 122 -13.98 -8.41 9.97
C VAL A 122 -12.98 -7.66 10.85
N ASP A 123 -12.60 -8.27 11.97
CA ASP A 123 -11.59 -7.70 12.86
C ASP A 123 -10.17 -8.20 12.59
N LYS A 124 -10.01 -9.36 11.95
CA LYS A 124 -8.70 -9.99 11.68
C LYS A 124 -8.56 -10.31 10.20
N LEU A 125 -7.48 -9.82 9.59
CA LEU A 125 -7.19 -10.08 8.19
C LEU A 125 -6.53 -11.45 8.01
N ALA A 126 -6.77 -12.06 6.83
CA ALA A 126 -5.99 -13.21 6.40
C ALA A 126 -4.49 -12.85 6.30
N PRO A 127 -3.56 -13.76 6.65
CA PRO A 127 -2.13 -13.49 6.69
C PRO A 127 -1.56 -12.91 5.39
N LYS A 128 -2.13 -13.25 4.22
CA LYS A 128 -1.67 -12.75 2.92
C LYS A 128 -1.61 -11.22 2.85
N TYR A 129 -2.56 -10.51 3.48
CA TYR A 129 -2.60 -9.05 3.48
C TYR A 129 -1.52 -8.41 4.36
N ILE A 130 -0.96 -9.19 5.28
CA ILE A 130 0.03 -8.76 6.26
C ILE A 130 1.46 -9.15 5.80
N LEU A 131 1.64 -10.39 5.35
CA LEU A 131 2.94 -11.00 5.03
C LEU A 131 3.53 -10.53 3.71
N GLU A 132 2.71 -10.34 2.68
CA GLU A 132 3.19 -9.83 1.37
C GLU A 132 3.76 -8.40 1.47
N CYS A 133 3.46 -7.73 2.59
CA CYS A 133 3.80 -6.35 2.85
C CYS A 133 5.04 -6.16 3.73
N SER A 134 5.42 -7.17 4.52
CA SER A 134 6.59 -7.15 5.41
C SER A 134 7.90 -7.58 4.70
N SER A 135 7.79 -8.27 3.57
CA SER A 135 8.92 -8.86 2.83
C SER A 135 9.83 -7.87 2.08
N LYS A 136 9.47 -6.58 1.95
CA LYS A 136 10.31 -5.56 1.28
C LYS A 136 11.27 -4.80 2.20
N ASN A 137 11.37 -5.19 3.47
CA ASN A 137 12.37 -4.64 4.40
C ASN A 137 13.75 -5.34 4.29
N ILE A 138 14.06 -6.03 3.18
CA ILE A 138 15.45 -6.33 2.82
C ILE A 138 16.10 -5.02 2.40
N LYS A 139 16.66 -4.33 3.41
CA LYS A 139 17.62 -3.22 3.37
C LYS A 139 17.85 -2.65 1.96
N ARG A 140 17.17 -1.55 1.63
CA ARG A 140 17.63 -0.61 0.60
C ARG A 140 18.93 0.06 1.11
N ARG A 141 20.04 -0.68 1.14
CA ARG A 141 21.39 -0.11 1.19
C ARG A 141 21.72 0.36 -0.22
N HIS A 142 21.25 1.56 -0.56
CA HIS A 142 21.80 2.30 -1.69
C HIS A 142 22.53 3.51 -1.12
N THR A 143 23.81 3.32 -0.83
CA THR A 143 24.90 4.28 -1.06
C THR A 143 26.18 3.66 -0.52
N HIS A 144 27.11 3.30 -1.42
CA HIS A 144 28.47 3.85 -1.45
C HIS A 144 29.17 3.33 -2.71
N ILE A 145 29.74 4.27 -3.46
CA ILE A 145 30.46 4.09 -4.71
C ILE A 145 31.87 3.49 -4.42
N LYS A 146 32.22 2.43 -5.17
CA LYS A 146 33.53 1.83 -5.53
C LYS A 146 34.66 1.70 -4.49
N SER A 147 35.17 0.46 -4.31
CA SER A 147 36.58 0.10 -4.59
C SER A 147 36.81 -1.42 -4.58
N SER A 148 37.40 -1.92 -5.68
CA SER A 148 38.33 -3.06 -5.88
C SER A 148 38.22 -4.40 -5.11
N GLN A 149 38.13 -5.47 -5.91
CA GLN A 149 38.76 -6.80 -5.79
C GLN A 149 38.35 -7.70 -4.63
N ASP A 150 37.43 -8.64 -4.93
CA ASP A 150 37.59 -10.11 -4.81
C ASP A 150 36.21 -10.79 -4.59
N GLU A 151 35.79 -11.53 -5.61
CA GLU A 151 34.71 -12.54 -5.62
C GLU A 151 35.37 -13.85 -5.11
N PRO A 152 34.68 -14.82 -4.44
CA PRO A 152 33.44 -15.34 -5.01
C PRO A 152 32.40 -16.05 -4.08
N LEU A 153 31.23 -16.28 -4.71
CA LEU A 153 30.26 -17.39 -4.54
C LEU A 153 28.96 -17.10 -3.79
N LEU A 154 27.85 -17.49 -4.48
CA LEU A 154 26.40 -17.43 -4.17
C LEU A 154 25.76 -16.11 -4.64
N GLU A 155 25.11 -15.97 -5.81
CA GLU A 155 24.03 -16.78 -6.38
C GLU A 155 23.79 -16.37 -7.88
N PRO A 156 23.74 -17.32 -8.84
CA PRO A 156 23.45 -17.00 -10.26
C PRO A 156 22.01 -16.59 -10.57
N ARG A 157 21.10 -16.63 -9.58
CA ARG A 157 19.64 -16.49 -9.78
C ARG A 157 19.14 -15.04 -9.69
N SER A 158 19.85 -14.15 -8.99
CA SER A 158 19.42 -12.75 -8.81
C SER A 158 19.63 -11.90 -10.07
N LYS A 159 20.74 -12.07 -10.80
CA LYS A 159 21.05 -11.24 -11.98
C LYS A 159 20.01 -11.37 -13.11
N ARG A 160 19.43 -12.57 -13.29
CA ARG A 160 18.37 -12.79 -14.29
C ARG A 160 17.06 -12.10 -13.91
N PHE A 161 16.77 -12.07 -12.61
CA PHE A 161 15.58 -11.41 -12.09
C PHE A 161 15.72 -9.89 -12.21
N ASP A 162 16.89 -9.36 -11.88
CA ASP A 162 17.18 -7.92 -11.99
C ASP A 162 17.14 -7.44 -13.45
N ASP A 163 17.68 -8.24 -14.40
CA ASP A 163 17.58 -7.95 -15.84
C ASP A 163 16.13 -7.99 -16.35
N LEU A 164 15.31 -8.93 -15.84
CA LEU A 164 13.90 -9.03 -16.21
C LEU A 164 13.08 -7.84 -15.68
N ILE A 165 13.35 -7.40 -14.46
CA ILE A 165 12.71 -6.21 -13.87
C ILE A 165 13.13 -4.94 -14.63
N PHE A 166 14.40 -4.82 -15.02
CA PHE A 166 14.88 -3.69 -15.82
C PHE A 166 14.24 -3.67 -17.21
N ARG A 167 14.20 -4.81 -17.91
CA ARG A 167 13.56 -4.91 -19.23
C ARG A 167 12.05 -4.64 -19.17
N SER A 168 11.35 -5.17 -18.18
CA SER A 168 9.91 -4.94 -18.03
C SER A 168 9.59 -3.48 -17.70
N HIS A 169 10.41 -2.81 -16.88
CA HIS A 169 10.28 -1.38 -16.63
C HIS A 169 10.42 -0.56 -17.92
N ASN A 170 11.44 -0.85 -18.74
CA ASN A 170 11.66 -0.15 -19.99
C ASN A 170 10.53 -0.37 -21.01
N ILE A 171 9.96 -1.59 -21.08
CA ILE A 171 8.82 -1.90 -21.94
C ILE A 171 7.56 -1.17 -21.47
N CYS A 172 7.29 -1.13 -20.16
CA CYS A 172 6.17 -0.37 -19.61
C CYS A 172 6.32 1.14 -19.83
N GLU A 173 7.53 1.68 -19.70
CA GLU A 173 7.80 3.09 -19.97
C GLU A 173 7.61 3.42 -21.46
N PHE A 174 8.09 2.56 -22.36
CA PHE A 174 7.90 2.72 -23.81
C PHE A 174 6.42 2.62 -24.20
N ALA A 175 5.68 1.64 -23.66
CA ALA A 175 4.24 1.49 -23.90
C ALA A 175 3.42 2.65 -23.30
N SER A 176 3.88 3.27 -22.22
CA SER A 176 3.25 4.46 -21.65
C SER A 176 3.47 5.70 -22.52
N LYS A 177 4.63 5.80 -23.17
CA LYS A 177 4.98 6.87 -24.13
C LYS A 177 4.37 6.64 -25.52
N SER A 178 4.05 5.40 -25.89
CA SER A 178 3.43 5.09 -27.19
C SER A 178 1.94 5.41 -27.27
N LYS A 179 1.26 5.70 -26.15
CA LYS A 179 -0.12 6.21 -26.15
C LYS A 179 -0.26 7.64 -26.67
N GLU A 180 0.85 8.36 -26.89
CA GLU A 180 0.85 9.66 -27.55
C GLU A 180 1.15 9.61 -29.07
N LEU A 181 1.35 8.41 -29.66
CA LEU A 181 1.66 8.27 -31.10
C LEU A 181 0.59 7.55 -31.94
N THR A 182 -0.57 7.23 -31.37
CA THR A 182 -1.76 6.76 -32.14
C THR A 182 -2.81 7.87 -32.30
N GLY A 183 -2.35 9.09 -32.59
CA GLY A 183 -3.20 10.25 -32.88
C GLY A 183 -2.73 11.08 -34.08
N ILE A 184 -1.97 10.50 -35.03
CA ILE A 184 -1.55 11.18 -36.28
C ILE A 184 -1.90 10.36 -37.54
N LEU A 185 -2.68 9.29 -37.44
CA LEU A 185 -3.23 8.63 -38.63
C LEU A 185 -4.71 8.30 -38.42
N HIS A 186 -5.56 9.32 -38.46
CA HIS A 186 -6.77 9.33 -39.30
C HIS A 186 -7.35 10.74 -39.44
#